data_AF-A0A1M7RXL1-F1
#
_entry.id   AF-A0A1M7RXL1-F1
#
_cell.length_a   1.000
_cell.length_b   1.000
_cell.length_c   1.000
_cell.angle_alpha   90.00
_cell.angle_beta   90.00
_cell.angle_gamma   90.00
#
_symmetry.space_group_name_H-M   'P 1'
#
loop_
_entity.id
_entity.type
_entity.pdbx_description
1 polymer ?
#
loop_
_entity_poly.entity_id
_entity_poly.type
_entity_poly.pdbx_seq_one_letter_code
_entity_poly.pdbx_strand_id
1 'polypeptide(L)' 'MTDIVSLKAICDELKIDPREARERLRAAASDAKANPELAKARKPRTPWQWVKGSKALEEAKRALKPG' A
#
# COMPACT_ATOMS: atom_id res chain seq x y z
N MET A 1 -11.05 -18.42 0.84
CA MET A 1 -10.99 -17.23 -0.04
C MET A 1 -10.03 -16.25 0.58
N THR A 2 -9.00 -15.83 -0.15
CA THR A 2 -8.06 -14.82 0.35
C THR A 2 -8.71 -13.46 0.17
N ASP A 3 -9.05 -12.79 1.27
CA ASP A 3 -9.61 -11.44 1.20
C ASP A 3 -8.51 -10.48 0.74
N ILE A 4 -8.65 -9.94 -0.47
CA ILE A 4 -7.71 -8.98 -1.05
C ILE A 4 -8.25 -7.56 -0.87
N VAL A 5 -7.43 -6.70 -0.27
CA VAL A 5 -7.66 -5.26 -0.20
C VAL A 5 -6.92 -4.62 -1.38
N SER A 6 -7.64 -3.88 -2.22
CA SER A 6 -7.05 -3.12 -3.32
C SER A 6 -6.69 -1.70 -2.90
N LEU A 7 -5.72 -1.09 -3.58
CA LEU A 7 -5.44 0.34 -3.40
C LEU A 7 -6.68 1.21 -3.61
N LYS A 8 -7.54 0.86 -4.58
CA LYS A 8 -8.77 1.61 -4.82
C LYS A 8 -9.64 1.66 -3.56
N ALA A 9 -9.84 0.52 -2.88
CA ALA A 9 -10.61 0.48 -1.64
C ALA A 9 -10.00 1.37 -0.54
N ILE A 10 -8.66 1.41 -0.43
CA ILE A 10 -7.96 2.26 0.54
C ILE A 10 -8.11 3.75 0.16
N CYS A 11 -7.97 4.09 -1.13
CA CYS A 11 -8.17 5.46 -1.62
C CYS A 11 -9.60 5.94 -1.35
N ASP A 12 -10.60 5.09 -1.58
CA ASP A 12 -12.01 5.41 -1.33
C ASP A 12 -12.27 5.58 0.19
N GLU A 13 -11.68 4.72 1.04
CA GLU A 13 -11.78 4.79 2.52
C GLU A 13 -11.12 6.07 3.07
N LEU A 14 -9.92 6.39 2.59
CA LEU A 14 -9.12 7.53 3.07
C LEU A 14 -9.41 8.84 2.33
N LYS A 15 -10.24 8.81 1.28
CA LYS A 15 -10.51 9.93 0.37
C LYS A 15 -9.22 10.56 -0.19
N ILE A 16 -8.26 9.72 -0.58
CA ILE A 16 -6.97 10.14 -1.16
C ILE A 16 -7.01 9.95 -2.67
N ASP A 17 -6.40 10.89 -3.41
CA ASP A 17 -6.26 10.77 -4.85
C ASP A 17 -5.45 9.50 -5.22
N PRO A 18 -5.93 8.67 -6.17
CA PRO A 18 -5.22 7.46 -6.56
C PRO A 18 -3.82 7.68 -7.15
N ARG A 19 -3.47 8.85 -7.68
CA ARG A 19 -2.10 9.14 -8.13
C ARG A 19 -1.21 9.43 -6.94
N GLU A 20 -1.64 10.31 -6.04
CA GLU A 20 -0.92 10.64 -4.82
C GLU A 20 -0.66 9.38 -3.98
N ALA A 21 -1.68 8.54 -3.78
CA ALA A 21 -1.53 7.30 -3.04
C ALA A 21 -0.47 6.38 -3.66
N ARG A 22 -0.41 6.28 -5.00
CA ARG A 22 0.60 5.47 -5.69
C ARG A 22 2.00 6.05 -5.51
N GLU A 23 2.16 7.37 -5.54
CA GLU A 23 3.45 8.02 -5.34
C GLU A 23 3.97 7.81 -3.93
N ARG A 24 3.13 8.04 -2.92
CA ARG A 24 3.45 7.77 -1.51
C ARG A 24 3.81 6.31 -1.28
N LEU A 25 3.06 5.37 -1.85
CA LEU A 25 3.37 3.93 -1.76
C LEU A 25 4.67 3.55 -2.46
N ARG A 26 4.99 4.16 -3.61
CA ARG A 26 6.28 3.92 -4.27
C ARG A 26 7.45 4.42 -3.43
N ALA A 27 7.33 5.60 -2.82
CA ALA A 27 8.34 6.11 -1.90
C ALA A 27 8.50 5.18 -0.70
N ALA A 28 7.40 4.81 -0.04
CA ALA A 28 7.39 3.91 1.11
C ALA A 28 7.97 2.53 0.80
N ALA A 29 7.64 1.95 -0.36
CA ALA A 29 8.17 0.67 -0.81
C ALA A 29 9.64 0.76 -1.28
N SER A 30 10.16 1.95 -1.54
CA SER A 30 11.59 2.15 -1.83
C SER A 30 12.41 2.28 -0.54
N ASP A 31 11.78 2.69 0.56
CA ASP A 31 12.35 2.62 1.90
C ASP A 31 12.11 1.25 2.55
N ALA A 32 12.90 0.26 2.14
CA ALA A 32 12.86 -1.08 2.69
C ALA A 32 13.28 -1.16 4.17
N LYS A 33 13.87 -0.10 4.74
CA LYS A 33 14.19 -0.04 6.17
C LYS A 33 12.95 0.30 7.00
N ALA A 34 12.13 1.24 6.52
CA ALA A 34 10.89 1.61 7.19
C ALA A 34 9.72 0.67 6.87
N ASN A 35 9.66 0.12 5.65
CA ASN A 35 8.56 -0.74 5.18
C ASN A 35 9.08 -2.00 4.47
N PRO A 36 9.72 -2.93 5.21
CA PRO A 36 10.33 -4.12 4.61
C PRO A 36 9.30 -5.05 3.95
N GLU A 37 8.09 -5.19 4.48
CA GLU A 37 7.08 -6.10 3.94
C GLU A 37 6.38 -5.50 2.72
N LEU A 38 6.16 -4.18 2.73
CA LEU A 38 5.67 -3.43 1.58
C LEU A 38 6.67 -3.47 0.41
N ALA A 39 7.97 -3.30 0.72
CA ALA A 39 9.03 -3.38 -0.27
C ALA A 39 9.11 -4.78 -0.90
N LYS A 40 8.99 -5.85 -0.10
CA LYS A 40 8.95 -7.24 -0.60
C LYS A 40 7.70 -7.56 -1.42
N ALA A 41 6.55 -7.03 -1.02
CA ALA A 41 5.28 -7.26 -1.72
C ALA A 41 5.21 -6.50 -3.06
N ARG A 42 5.98 -5.42 -3.23
CA ARG A 42 6.02 -4.63 -4.45
C ARG A 42 6.62 -5.43 -5.60
N LYS A 43 5.80 -5.70 -6.63
CA LYS A 43 6.27 -6.19 -7.93
C LYS A 43 6.14 -5.09 -9.00
N PRO A 44 7.07 -4.98 -9.96
CA PRO A 44 6.93 -4.05 -11.07
C PRO A 44 5.67 -4.36 -11.88
N ARG A 45 4.96 -3.32 -12.34
CA ARG A 45 3.79 -3.41 -13.23
C ARG A 45 2.60 -4.21 -12.66
N THR A 46 2.61 -4.59 -11.38
CA THR A 46 1.47 -5.24 -10.73
C THR A 46 0.58 -4.20 -10.05
N PRO A 47 -0.74 -4.43 -9.99
CA PRO A 47 -1.62 -3.59 -9.21
C PRO A 47 -1.27 -3.66 -7.72
N TRP A 48 -1.48 -2.56 -7.01
CA TRP A 48 -1.34 -2.50 -5.57
C TRP A 48 -2.53 -3.21 -4.91
N GLN A 49 -2.25 -4.39 -4.36
CA GLN A 49 -3.20 -5.28 -3.72
C GLN A 49 -2.49 -6.02 -2.60
N TRP A 50 -3.19 -6.23 -1.49
CA TRP A 50 -2.64 -6.89 -0.30
C TRP A 50 -3.64 -7.86 0.28
N VAL A 51 -3.15 -8.91 0.93
CA VAL A 51 -4.01 -9.79 1.73
C VAL A 51 -4.47 -9.03 2.98
N LYS A 52 -5.75 -9.09 3.28
CA LYS A 52 -6.34 -8.51 4.49
C LYS A 52 -5.65 -9.09 5.73
N GLY A 53 -5.21 -8.21 6.64
CA GLY A 53 -4.44 -8.60 7.83
C GLY A 53 -2.94 -8.87 7.59
N SER A 54 -2.42 -8.65 6.37
CA SER A 54 -0.98 -8.74 6.11
C SER A 54 -0.22 -7.53 6.63
N LYS A 55 1.03 -7.74 7.05
CA LYS A 55 1.94 -6.64 7.46
C LYS A 55 2.15 -5.62 6.35
N ALA A 56 2.24 -6.06 5.09
CA ALA A 56 2.37 -5.17 3.95
C ALA A 56 1.15 -4.23 3.79
N LEU A 57 -0.06 -4.69 4.13
CA LEU A 57 -1.25 -3.84 4.15
C LEU A 57 -1.19 -2.79 5.28
N GLU A 58 -0.73 -3.18 6.47
CA GLU A 58 -0.57 -2.24 7.58
C GLU A 58 0.45 -1.15 7.26
N GLU A 59 1.60 -1.53 6.69
CA GLU A 59 2.62 -0.60 6.22
C GLU A 59 2.09 0.32 5.11
N ALA A 60 1.33 -0.23 4.15
CA ALA A 60 0.68 0.56 3.10
C ALA A 60 -0.31 1.58 3.68
N LYS A 61 -1.18 1.16 4.61
CA LYS A 61 -2.14 2.07 5.28
C LYS A 61 -1.40 3.14 6.08
N ARG A 62 -0.31 2.80 6.77
CA ARG A 62 0.52 3.77 7.50
C ARG A 62 1.15 4.81 6.57
N ALA A 63 1.68 4.37 5.43
CA ALA A 63 2.25 5.27 4.43
C ALA A 63 1.22 6.20 3.77
N LEU A 64 -0.04 5.80 3.76
CA LEU A 64 -1.14 6.55 3.15
C LEU A 64 -1.90 7.43 4.14
N LYS A 65 -1.88 7.15 5.44
CA LYS A 65 -2.52 8.02 6.43
C LYS A 65 -1.88 9.41 6.39
N PRO A 66 -2.69 10.49 6.32
CA PRO A 66 -2.18 11.83 6.57
C PRO A 66 -1.70 11.88 8.03
N GLY A 67 -0.44 12.28 8.21
CA GLY A 67 0.12 12.65 9.51
C GLY A 67 -0.33 14.05 9.92
#